data_AF-A0A8H4XUG1-F1
#
_entry.id   AF-A0A8H4XUG1-F1
#
_cell.length_a   1.000
_cell.length_b   1.000
_cell.length_c   1.000
_cell.angle_alpha   90.00
_cell.angle_beta   90.00
_cell.angle_gamma   90.00
#
_symmetry.space_group_name_H-M   'P 1'
#
loop_
_entity.id
_entity.type
_entity.pdbx_description
1 polymer ?
#
loop_
_entity_poly.entity_id
_entity_poly.type
_entity_poly.pdbx_seq_one_letter_code
_entity_poly.pdbx_strand_id
1 'polypeptide(L)'
;MSSEPFQQKSPIKIRLPLPYLTTYFLERTAENAQSFRLRKDDSVQQGKPFPQTLHSDALVFSKIPPAESDKIPDSDNREYARARRSPVWALRWEKQQATLAQTWMFLYTFFTHTFDVEQFRLRLEGPGADEMAKALVLSMVAIDMPKAPEGVQPAPDAGVEVLVLRSTFWQGCASPLGQQPIWLPTWNSANVVPHLEYVMTPTSESTLL
;
A
#
# COMPACT_ATOMS: atom_id res chain seq x y z
N MET A 1 12.12 -20.76 -4.26
CA MET A 1 12.95 -19.54 -4.35
C MET A 1 12.05 -18.42 -4.81
N SER A 2 11.53 -17.60 -3.90
CA SER A 2 10.73 -16.43 -4.30
C SER A 2 11.68 -15.42 -4.94
N SER A 3 11.47 -15.12 -6.21
CA SER A 3 12.18 -14.02 -6.87
C SER A 3 11.69 -12.71 -6.24
N GLU A 4 12.55 -11.96 -5.55
CA GLU A 4 12.19 -10.61 -5.10
C GLU A 4 11.89 -9.75 -6.35
N PRO A 5 10.64 -9.30 -6.57
CA PRO A 5 10.26 -8.60 -7.81
C PRO A 5 11.06 -7.30 -7.99
N PHE A 6 11.36 -6.62 -6.88
CA PHE A 6 12.12 -5.38 -6.86
C PHE A 6 13.63 -5.56 -7.15
N GLN A 7 14.14 -6.80 -7.17
CA GLN A 7 15.52 -7.09 -7.57
C GLN A 7 15.72 -7.22 -9.08
N GLN A 8 14.63 -7.32 -9.86
CA GLN A 8 14.70 -7.45 -11.31
C GLN A 8 15.20 -6.17 -11.99
N LYS A 9 16.00 -6.33 -13.06
CA LYS A 9 16.50 -5.19 -13.87
C LYS A 9 15.42 -4.57 -14.75
N SER A 10 14.40 -5.34 -15.12
CA SER A 10 13.28 -4.88 -15.93
C SER A 10 12.32 -4.00 -15.11
N PRO A 11 11.74 -2.94 -15.70
CA PRO A 11 10.70 -2.16 -15.06
C PRO A 11 9.51 -3.05 -14.66
N ILE A 12 8.93 -2.79 -13.50
CA ILE A 12 7.75 -3.52 -13.02
C ILE A 12 6.51 -2.86 -13.62
N LYS A 13 5.76 -3.62 -14.41
CA LYS A 13 4.50 -3.16 -15.00
C LYS A 13 3.35 -3.33 -14.00
N ILE A 14 2.51 -2.32 -13.88
CA ILE A 14 1.27 -2.36 -13.12
C ILE A 14 0.16 -1.72 -13.96
N ARG A 15 -1.06 -2.26 -13.89
CA ARG A 15 -2.21 -1.75 -14.64
C ARG A 15 -3.38 -1.57 -13.71
N LEU A 16 -4.03 -0.41 -13.77
CA LEU A 16 -5.26 -0.19 -13.02
C LEU A 16 -6.38 -1.13 -13.50
N PRO A 17 -7.31 -1.53 -12.63
CA PRO A 17 -8.50 -2.28 -13.00
C PRO A 17 -9.41 -1.49 -13.96
N LEU A 18 -10.41 -2.18 -14.49
CA LEU A 18 -11.53 -1.55 -15.20
C LEU A 18 -12.20 -0.50 -14.30
N PRO A 19 -12.67 0.63 -14.86
CA PRO A 19 -12.68 0.98 -16.28
C PRO A 19 -11.41 1.70 -16.78
N TYR A 20 -10.45 1.96 -15.89
CA TYR A 20 -9.34 2.89 -16.18
C TYR A 20 -8.27 2.26 -17.05
N LEU A 21 -7.91 1.00 -16.75
CA LEU A 21 -6.91 0.24 -17.49
C LEU A 21 -5.58 1.00 -17.70
N THR A 22 -5.29 2.00 -16.87
CA THR A 22 -4.10 2.86 -17.01
C THR A 22 -2.87 2.06 -16.66
N THR A 23 -1.89 2.04 -17.56
CA THR A 23 -0.63 1.32 -17.36
C THR A 23 0.43 2.24 -16.76
N TYR A 24 1.13 1.74 -15.75
CA TYR A 24 2.29 2.38 -15.15
C TYR A 24 3.48 1.42 -15.14
N PHE A 25 4.67 2.00 -15.14
CA PHE A 25 5.92 1.31 -14.93
C PHE A 25 6.60 1.88 -13.69
N LEU A 26 7.02 0.98 -12.80
CA LEU A 26 7.91 1.30 -11.72
C LEU A 26 9.35 1.11 -12.23
N GLU A 27 10.02 2.23 -12.48
CA GLU A 27 11.38 2.29 -13.05
C GLU A 27 12.38 2.55 -11.94
N ARG A 28 13.59 1.96 -12.06
CA ARG A 28 14.69 2.29 -11.15
C ARG A 28 15.23 3.68 -11.43
N THR A 29 15.53 4.41 -10.37
CA THR A 29 16.24 5.69 -10.48
C THR A 29 17.75 5.45 -10.62
N ALA A 30 18.45 6.37 -11.29
CA ALA A 30 19.91 6.31 -11.41
C ALA A 30 20.65 6.56 -10.08
N GLU A 31 19.98 7.19 -9.11
CA GLU A 31 20.55 7.60 -7.82
C GLU A 31 20.89 6.40 -6.92
N ASN A 32 20.03 5.36 -6.92
CA ASN A 32 20.22 4.18 -6.08
C ASN A 32 19.52 2.97 -6.71
N ALA A 33 20.19 1.80 -6.70
CA ALA A 33 19.69 0.55 -7.25
C ALA A 33 18.37 0.05 -6.60
N GLN A 34 18.04 0.53 -5.41
CA GLN A 34 16.84 0.19 -4.66
C GLN A 34 15.83 1.35 -4.59
N SER A 35 15.97 2.36 -5.45
CA SER A 35 15.06 3.51 -5.54
C SER A 35 14.30 3.49 -6.85
N PHE A 36 13.03 3.83 -6.79
CA PHE A 36 12.07 3.62 -7.86
C PHE A 36 11.16 4.85 -8.06
N ARG A 37 10.77 5.11 -9.31
CA ARG A 37 9.77 6.13 -9.69
C ARG A 37 8.65 5.49 -10.51
N LEU A 38 7.43 5.93 -10.25
CA LEU A 38 6.28 5.54 -11.06
C LEU A 38 6.16 6.45 -12.27
N ARG A 39 6.10 5.86 -13.46
CA ARG A 39 5.79 6.55 -14.71
C ARG A 39 4.56 5.98 -15.36
N LYS A 40 3.71 6.85 -15.88
CA LYS A 40 2.57 6.46 -16.69
C LYS A 40 3.06 6.08 -18.09
N ASP A 41 2.50 5.01 -18.65
CA ASP A 41 2.73 4.62 -20.03
C ASP A 41 1.79 5.39 -20.96
N ASP A 42 2.32 6.34 -21.73
CA ASP A 42 1.53 7.10 -22.70
C ASP A 42 1.50 6.43 -24.10
N SER A 43 2.18 5.30 -24.30
CA SER A 43 2.24 4.61 -25.60
C SER A 43 1.06 3.68 -25.88
N VAL A 44 0.35 3.27 -24.83
CA VAL A 44 -0.73 2.28 -24.91
C VAL A 44 -2.09 2.97 -24.83
N GLN A 45 -3.07 2.49 -25.61
CA GLN A 45 -4.45 2.92 -25.48
C GLN A 45 -4.97 2.59 -24.07
N GLN A 46 -5.25 3.65 -23.31
CA GLN A 46 -5.79 3.55 -21.96
C GLN A 46 -7.32 3.46 -21.99
N GLY A 47 -7.91 2.99 -20.90
CA GLY A 47 -9.35 3.02 -20.71
C GLY A 47 -9.85 4.41 -20.36
N LYS A 48 -10.81 4.50 -19.42
CA LYS A 48 -11.32 5.79 -18.93
C LYS A 48 -10.17 6.57 -18.27
N PRO A 49 -10.04 7.90 -18.50
CA PRO A 49 -9.07 8.71 -17.77
C PRO A 49 -9.37 8.67 -16.26
N PHE A 50 -8.32 8.56 -15.45
CA PHE A 50 -8.45 8.61 -14.00
C PHE A 50 -8.70 10.07 -13.56
N PRO A 51 -9.60 10.35 -12.60
CA PRO A 51 -9.98 11.73 -12.24
C PRO A 51 -8.85 12.61 -11.68
N GLN A 52 -7.76 12.00 -11.23
CA GLN A 52 -6.62 12.67 -10.60
C GLN A 52 -5.29 12.01 -10.97
N THR A 53 -4.20 12.74 -10.81
CA THR A 53 -2.86 12.24 -11.13
C THR A 53 -2.36 11.30 -10.04
N LEU A 54 -2.02 10.05 -10.42
CA LEU A 54 -1.54 9.00 -9.50
C LEU A 54 -0.01 8.84 -9.48
N HIS A 55 0.73 9.67 -10.21
CA HIS A 55 2.19 9.62 -10.29
C HIS A 55 2.79 11.02 -10.14
N SER A 56 4.10 11.07 -9.87
CA SER A 56 4.89 12.30 -9.87
C SER A 56 6.36 11.93 -10.03
N ASP A 57 7.09 12.66 -10.87
CA ASP A 57 8.52 12.47 -11.06
C ASP A 57 9.34 12.85 -9.80
N ALA A 58 8.75 13.65 -8.92
CA ALA A 58 9.36 14.06 -7.66
C ALA A 58 9.23 12.99 -6.54
N LEU A 59 8.41 11.95 -6.74
CA LEU A 59 8.20 10.90 -5.75
C LEU A 59 9.14 9.72 -5.99
N VAL A 60 9.93 9.39 -4.97
CA VAL A 60 10.83 8.24 -5.00
C VAL A 60 10.42 7.25 -3.94
N PHE A 61 10.19 6.00 -4.35
CA PHE A 61 9.91 4.88 -3.46
C PHE A 61 11.14 3.99 -3.36
N SER A 62 11.57 3.61 -2.17
CA SER A 62 12.84 2.90 -2.00
C SER A 62 12.83 1.87 -0.89
N LYS A 63 13.57 0.78 -1.09
CA LYS A 63 13.75 -0.25 -0.06
C LYS A 63 14.82 0.22 0.92
N ILE A 64 14.52 0.20 2.22
CA ILE A 64 15.48 0.51 3.28
C ILE A 64 16.01 -0.82 3.85
N PRO A 65 17.33 -0.98 4.02
CA PRO A 65 17.88 -2.15 4.71
C PRO A 65 17.47 -2.14 6.20
N PRO A 66 17.15 -3.29 6.80
CA PRO A 66 16.83 -3.36 8.22
C PRO A 66 17.96 -2.77 9.08
N ALA A 67 17.60 -1.94 10.06
CA ALA A 67 18.57 -1.40 11.01
C ALA A 67 18.97 -2.47 12.03
N GLU A 68 20.08 -2.27 12.75
CA GLU A 68 20.46 -3.18 13.83
C GLU A 68 19.38 -3.26 14.92
N SER A 69 18.71 -2.15 15.19
CA SER A 69 17.57 -2.08 16.11
C SER A 69 16.32 -2.85 15.65
N ASP A 70 16.29 -3.30 14.39
CA ASP A 70 15.21 -4.15 13.87
C ASP A 70 15.45 -5.64 14.12
N LYS A 71 16.68 -6.02 14.54
CA LYS A 71 17.04 -7.40 14.86
C LYS A 71 16.54 -7.77 16.25
N ILE A 72 15.22 -7.92 16.37
CA ILE A 72 14.56 -8.33 17.60
C ILE A 72 14.35 -9.85 17.59
N PRO A 73 14.66 -10.58 18.70
CA PRO A 73 14.50 -12.03 18.75
C PRO A 73 13.11 -12.51 18.35
N ASP A 74 13.04 -13.64 17.62
CA ASP A 74 11.78 -14.22 17.15
C ASP A 74 10.85 -14.65 18.29
N SER A 75 11.40 -14.95 19.47
CA SER A 75 10.62 -15.26 20.68
C SER A 75 9.87 -14.06 21.25
N ASP A 76 10.26 -12.83 20.90
CA ASP A 76 9.55 -11.63 21.34
C ASP A 76 8.34 -11.40 20.43
N ASN A 77 7.16 -11.71 20.97
CA ASN A 77 5.88 -11.59 20.27
C ASN A 77 5.12 -10.30 20.60
N ARG A 78 5.75 -9.29 21.21
CA ARG A 78 5.10 -7.99 21.43
C ARG A 78 4.77 -7.30 20.11
N GLU A 79 3.74 -6.45 20.12
CA GLU A 79 3.31 -5.70 18.92
C GLU A 79 4.45 -4.91 18.28
N TYR A 80 5.24 -4.20 19.10
CA TYR A 80 6.44 -3.51 18.66
C TYR A 80 7.44 -4.42 17.94
N ALA A 81 7.73 -5.57 18.53
CA ALA A 81 8.68 -6.53 17.96
C ALA A 81 8.22 -7.04 16.59
N ARG A 82 6.93 -7.40 16.47
CA ARG A 82 6.32 -7.81 15.20
C ARG A 82 6.37 -6.70 14.15
N ALA A 83 6.07 -5.46 14.55
CA ALA A 83 6.14 -4.31 13.64
C ALA A 83 7.58 -4.08 13.13
N ARG A 84 8.58 -4.06 14.02
CA ARG A 84 9.99 -3.80 13.64
C ARG A 84 10.60 -4.89 12.76
N ARG A 85 10.19 -6.16 12.92
CA ARG A 85 10.57 -7.25 12.03
C ARG A 85 9.98 -7.13 10.61
N SER A 86 8.97 -6.29 10.43
CA SER A 86 8.36 -6.07 9.11
C SER A 86 9.31 -5.27 8.21
N PRO A 87 9.33 -5.52 6.88
CA PRO A 87 10.16 -4.79 5.94
C PRO A 87 9.94 -3.28 6.04
N VAL A 88 10.96 -2.49 5.75
CA VAL A 88 10.87 -1.02 5.75
C VAL A 88 11.13 -0.46 4.35
N TRP A 89 10.27 0.46 3.94
CA TRP A 89 10.34 1.19 2.68
C TRP A 89 10.20 2.67 2.93
N ALA A 90 10.88 3.51 2.15
CA ALA A 90 10.74 4.95 2.18
C ALA A 90 9.94 5.45 0.98
N LEU A 91 9.09 6.44 1.23
CA LEU A 91 8.51 7.30 0.21
C LEU A 91 9.02 8.72 0.44
N ARG A 92 9.80 9.23 -0.53
CA ARG A 92 10.48 10.52 -0.46
C ARG A 92 9.95 11.50 -1.50
N TRP A 93 9.78 12.76 -1.12
CA TRP A 93 9.48 13.89 -2.02
C TRP A 93 10.17 15.17 -1.55
N GLU A 94 10.59 16.01 -2.51
CA GLU A 94 11.40 17.19 -2.17
C GLU A 94 10.59 18.50 -2.10
N LYS A 95 9.76 18.77 -3.11
CA LYS A 95 9.14 20.09 -3.30
C LYS A 95 7.66 20.12 -2.95
N GLN A 96 6.89 19.26 -3.61
CA GLN A 96 5.45 19.21 -3.46
C GLN A 96 5.08 18.03 -2.59
N GLN A 97 4.17 18.27 -1.63
CA GLN A 97 3.63 17.23 -0.77
C GLN A 97 3.03 16.11 -1.63
N ALA A 98 3.40 14.87 -1.32
CA ALA A 98 2.78 13.70 -1.93
C ALA A 98 1.27 13.73 -1.67
N THR A 99 0.45 13.30 -2.63
CA THR A 99 -0.98 13.09 -2.38
C THR A 99 -1.24 11.66 -1.91
N LEU A 100 -2.31 11.47 -1.14
CA LEU A 100 -2.73 10.12 -0.72
C LEU A 100 -2.94 9.19 -1.93
N ALA A 101 -3.43 9.74 -3.04
CA ALA A 101 -3.64 9.02 -4.29
C ALA A 101 -2.34 8.53 -4.94
N GLN A 102 -1.29 9.36 -4.92
CA GLN A 102 0.03 8.98 -5.40
C GLN A 102 0.66 7.91 -4.49
N THR A 103 0.54 8.08 -3.17
CA THR A 103 0.98 7.06 -2.20
C THR A 103 0.25 5.74 -2.41
N TRP A 104 -1.07 5.78 -2.60
CA TRP A 104 -1.89 4.61 -2.89
C TRP A 104 -1.40 3.84 -4.12
N MET A 105 -0.94 4.52 -5.17
CA MET A 105 -0.41 3.85 -6.37
C MET A 105 0.88 3.06 -6.08
N PHE A 106 1.74 3.56 -5.19
CA PHE A 106 2.90 2.80 -4.70
C PHE A 106 2.47 1.61 -3.86
N LEU A 107 1.49 1.78 -2.96
CA LEU A 107 0.94 0.66 -2.16
C LEU A 107 0.33 -0.41 -3.06
N TYR A 108 -0.44 -0.01 -4.07
CA TYR A 108 -1.02 -0.92 -5.06
C TYR A 108 0.05 -1.69 -5.80
N THR A 109 1.10 -0.99 -6.26
CA THR A 109 2.24 -1.62 -6.94
C THR A 109 2.96 -2.61 -6.02
N PHE A 110 3.21 -2.20 -4.76
CA PHE A 110 3.83 -3.04 -3.74
C PHE A 110 3.01 -4.30 -3.50
N PHE A 111 1.77 -4.19 -3.03
CA PHE A 111 0.96 -5.35 -2.68
C PHE A 111 0.59 -6.24 -3.87
N THR A 112 0.60 -5.73 -5.10
CA THR A 112 0.42 -6.56 -6.30
C THR A 112 1.63 -7.46 -6.55
N HIS A 113 2.85 -7.01 -6.24
CA HIS A 113 4.08 -7.74 -6.56
C HIS A 113 4.68 -8.48 -5.35
N THR A 114 4.48 -8.01 -4.12
CA THR A 114 4.86 -8.71 -2.88
C THR A 114 3.63 -9.26 -2.19
N PHE A 115 3.25 -10.48 -2.56
CA PHE A 115 2.06 -11.17 -2.04
C PHE A 115 2.26 -11.79 -0.65
N ASP A 116 3.51 -12.02 -0.25
CA ASP A 116 3.94 -12.65 1.00
C ASP A 116 4.10 -11.65 2.15
N VAL A 117 4.05 -10.35 1.86
CA VAL A 117 4.17 -9.28 2.85
C VAL A 117 2.79 -8.79 3.28
N GLU A 118 2.36 -9.20 4.46
CA GLU A 118 1.07 -8.79 5.06
C GLU A 118 1.09 -7.37 5.64
N GLN A 119 2.25 -6.90 6.07
CA GLN A 119 2.43 -5.54 6.57
C GLN A 119 3.87 -5.09 6.35
N PHE A 120 4.06 -3.79 6.19
CA PHE A 120 5.39 -3.20 6.10
C PHE A 120 5.41 -1.80 6.69
N ARG A 121 6.59 -1.36 7.10
CA ARG A 121 6.82 -0.03 7.67
C ARG A 121 7.09 0.94 6.53
N LEU A 122 6.30 1.99 6.45
CA LEU A 122 6.46 3.07 5.48
C LEU A 122 7.04 4.29 6.19
N ARG A 123 8.28 4.63 5.83
CA ARG A 123 8.94 5.88 6.22
C ARG A 123 8.60 6.97 5.23
N LEU A 124 8.20 8.13 5.73
CA LEU A 124 7.79 9.29 4.94
C LEU A 124 8.83 10.39 5.08
N GLU A 125 9.37 10.83 3.95
CA GLU A 125 10.47 11.79 3.89
C GLU A 125 10.10 12.96 2.96
N GLY A 126 9.71 14.09 3.52
CA GLY A 126 9.40 15.28 2.74
C GLY A 126 8.54 16.28 3.52
N PRO A 127 8.28 17.46 2.92
CA PRO A 127 7.39 18.45 3.51
C PRO A 127 5.99 17.87 3.75
N GLY A 128 5.45 18.03 4.96
CA GLY A 128 4.13 17.52 5.32
C GLY A 128 4.07 16.00 5.54
N ALA A 129 5.19 15.34 5.85
CA ALA A 129 5.24 13.91 6.15
C ALA A 129 4.28 13.50 7.30
N ASP A 130 4.19 14.30 8.37
CA ASP A 130 3.26 14.06 9.49
C ASP A 130 1.79 14.10 9.05
N GLU A 131 1.45 15.02 8.13
CA GLU A 131 0.10 15.13 7.59
C GLU A 131 -0.23 13.95 6.68
N MET A 132 0.73 13.49 5.88
CA MET A 132 0.59 12.27 5.08
C MET A 132 0.42 11.03 5.98
N ALA A 133 1.19 10.91 7.07
CA ALA A 133 1.01 9.83 8.04
C ALA A 133 -0.39 9.86 8.65
N LYS A 134 -0.86 11.03 9.10
CA LYS A 134 -2.23 11.20 9.59
C LYS A 134 -3.26 10.83 8.53
N ALA A 135 -3.08 11.23 7.27
CA ALA A 135 -3.99 10.87 6.19
C ALA A 135 -4.02 9.35 5.94
N LEU A 136 -2.88 8.67 6.00
CA LEU A 136 -2.79 7.20 5.88
C LEU A 136 -3.51 6.51 7.05
N VAL A 137 -3.29 6.98 8.28
CA VAL A 137 -3.96 6.43 9.48
C VAL A 137 -5.47 6.70 9.44
N LEU A 138 -5.90 7.92 9.10
CA LEU A 138 -7.32 8.27 8.97
C LEU A 138 -8.02 7.49 7.85
N SER A 139 -7.30 7.13 6.79
CA SER A 139 -7.81 6.28 5.73
C SER A 139 -7.87 4.79 6.10
N MET A 140 -7.37 4.42 7.29
CA MET A 140 -7.29 3.07 7.84
C MET A 140 -6.36 2.11 7.09
N VAL A 141 -5.62 2.58 6.08
CA VAL A 141 -4.64 1.74 5.36
C VAL A 141 -3.40 1.46 6.20
N ALA A 142 -3.13 2.33 7.18
CA ALA A 142 -2.01 2.23 8.08
C ALA A 142 -2.45 2.46 9.53
N ILE A 143 -1.60 2.04 10.45
CA ILE A 143 -1.70 2.37 11.87
C ILE A 143 -0.41 3.04 12.34
N ASP A 144 -0.50 3.75 13.47
CA ASP A 144 0.68 4.28 14.14
C ASP A 144 1.64 3.14 14.52
N MET A 145 2.94 3.43 14.49
CA MET A 145 3.92 2.47 14.97
C MET A 145 3.68 2.15 16.44
N PRO A 146 3.61 0.85 16.83
CA PRO A 146 3.46 0.48 18.23
C PRO A 146 4.57 1.09 19.09
N LYS A 147 4.24 1.45 20.32
CA LYS A 147 5.21 2.05 21.24
C LYS A 147 6.30 1.05 21.61
N ALA A 148 7.55 1.50 21.62
CA ALA A 148 8.64 0.71 22.15
C ALA A 148 8.38 0.41 23.64
N PRO A 149 8.64 -0.84 24.10
CA PRO A 149 8.52 -1.17 25.50
C PRO A 149 9.56 -0.40 26.33
N GLU A 150 9.26 -0.20 27.62
CA GLU A 150 10.18 0.50 28.53
C GLU A 150 11.57 -0.14 28.52
N GLY A 151 12.61 0.69 28.48
CA GLY A 151 14.01 0.26 28.43
C GLY A 151 14.54 -0.12 27.05
N VAL A 152 13.70 -0.19 26.00
CA VAL A 152 14.17 -0.33 24.62
C VAL A 152 14.32 1.05 24.01
N GLN A 153 15.55 1.42 23.65
CA GLN A 153 15.78 2.65 22.89
C GLN A 153 15.17 2.47 21.49
N PRO A 154 14.24 3.35 21.08
CA PRO A 154 13.74 3.32 19.72
C PRO A 154 14.89 3.58 18.75
N ALA A 155 14.75 3.10 17.50
CA ALA A 155 15.73 3.38 16.48
C ALA A 155 15.95 4.91 16.35
N PRO A 156 17.21 5.36 16.17
CA PRO A 156 17.50 6.78 16.05
C PRO A 156 16.73 7.39 14.89
N ASP A 157 16.11 8.53 15.16
CA ASP A 157 15.38 9.45 14.27
C ASP A 157 14.91 8.82 12.96
N ALA A 158 13.97 7.87 13.07
CA ALA A 158 13.44 7.11 11.94
C ALA A 158 12.52 7.94 11.02
N GLY A 159 12.46 9.26 11.21
CA GLY A 159 11.47 10.12 10.56
C GLY A 159 10.05 9.72 10.93
N VAL A 160 9.10 10.12 10.08
CA VAL A 160 7.69 9.78 10.24
C VAL A 160 7.46 8.38 9.67
N GLU A 161 7.16 7.41 10.52
CA GLU A 161 7.00 6.00 10.16
C GLU A 161 5.60 5.50 10.55
N VAL A 162 4.92 4.82 9.62
CA VAL A 162 3.62 4.17 9.86
C VAL A 162 3.67 2.70 9.45
N LEU A 163 2.82 1.86 10.05
CA LEU A 163 2.71 0.45 9.67
C LEU A 163 1.54 0.27 8.70
N VAL A 164 1.83 -0.03 7.44
CA VAL A 164 0.84 -0.22 6.37
C VAL A 164 0.38 -1.68 6.38
N LEU A 165 -0.94 -1.89 6.27
CA LEU A 165 -1.57 -3.20 6.35
C LEU A 165 -2.13 -3.63 4.99
N ARG A 166 -1.72 -4.82 4.52
CA ARG A 166 -2.22 -5.41 3.26
C ARG A 166 -3.71 -5.69 3.32
N SER A 167 -4.19 -6.18 4.47
CA SER A 167 -5.58 -6.56 4.70
C SER A 167 -6.53 -5.40 4.48
N THR A 168 -6.26 -4.23 5.09
CA THR A 168 -7.11 -3.04 4.96
C THR A 168 -6.97 -2.40 3.58
N PHE A 169 -5.78 -2.42 2.99
CA PHE A 169 -5.57 -1.97 1.61
C PHE A 169 -6.51 -2.68 0.64
N TRP A 170 -6.60 -4.02 0.67
CA TRP A 170 -7.50 -4.78 -0.22
C TRP A 170 -8.99 -4.70 0.15
N GLN A 171 -9.35 -4.11 1.29
CA GLN A 171 -10.73 -3.69 1.56
C GLN A 171 -11.06 -2.32 0.94
N GLY A 172 -10.08 -1.63 0.34
CA GLY A 172 -10.26 -0.37 -0.37
C GLY A 172 -9.89 0.87 0.43
N CYS A 173 -9.21 0.72 1.56
CA CYS A 173 -8.68 1.83 2.32
C CYS A 173 -7.69 2.68 1.49
N ALA A 174 -7.58 3.96 1.83
CA ALA A 174 -6.82 4.97 1.10
C ALA A 174 -7.19 5.13 -0.39
N SER A 175 -8.38 4.68 -0.80
CA SER A 175 -8.74 4.71 -2.21
C SER A 175 -8.64 6.13 -2.79
N PRO A 176 -8.01 6.29 -3.97
CA PRO A 176 -7.97 7.56 -4.67
C PRO A 176 -9.36 8.09 -5.05
N LEU A 177 -10.40 7.23 -5.11
CA LEU A 177 -11.77 7.66 -5.39
C LEU A 177 -12.56 8.02 -4.12
N GLY A 178 -11.87 8.21 -3.00
CA GLY A 178 -12.50 8.53 -1.71
C GLY A 178 -13.07 7.29 -1.05
N GLN A 179 -14.39 7.25 -0.88
CA GLN A 179 -15.07 6.17 -0.13
C GLN A 179 -15.19 4.85 -0.90
N GLN A 180 -14.86 4.82 -2.20
CA GLN A 180 -15.04 3.65 -3.05
C GLN A 180 -13.70 3.05 -3.47
N PRO A 181 -13.44 1.76 -3.22
CA PRO A 181 -12.30 1.06 -3.81
C PRO A 181 -12.31 1.14 -5.34
N ILE A 182 -11.13 1.23 -5.96
CA ILE A 182 -11.03 1.45 -7.41
C ILE A 182 -11.45 0.24 -8.27
N TRP A 183 -11.53 -0.94 -7.65
CA TRP A 183 -11.96 -2.18 -8.31
C TRP A 183 -13.47 -2.42 -8.17
N LEU A 184 -14.19 -1.56 -7.44
CA LEU A 184 -15.64 -1.64 -7.45
C LEU A 184 -16.20 -1.03 -8.74
N PRO A 185 -17.13 -1.71 -9.41
CA PRO A 185 -17.89 -1.11 -10.50
C PRO A 185 -18.66 0.10 -9.98
N THR A 186 -18.71 1.16 -10.78
CA THR A 186 -19.59 2.31 -10.50
C THR A 186 -21.03 1.87 -10.66
N TRP A 187 -21.69 1.52 -9.56
CA TRP A 187 -23.11 1.23 -9.52
C TRP A 187 -23.90 2.52 -9.55
N ASN A 188 -24.85 2.63 -10.47
CA ASN A 188 -25.85 3.69 -10.43
C ASN A 188 -26.92 3.28 -9.41
N SER A 189 -26.80 3.77 -8.18
CA SER A 189 -27.66 3.42 -7.04
C SER A 189 -29.16 3.66 -7.30
N ALA A 190 -29.51 4.47 -8.30
CA ALA A 190 -30.90 4.70 -8.70
C ALA A 190 -31.58 3.49 -9.40
N ASN A 191 -30.79 2.54 -9.92
CA ASN A 191 -31.31 1.39 -10.70
C ASN A 191 -31.06 0.03 -10.04
N VAL A 192 -30.55 0.00 -8.81
CA VAL A 192 -30.27 -1.25 -8.10
C VAL A 192 -31.51 -1.66 -7.32
N VAL A 193 -32.28 -2.61 -7.86
CA VAL A 193 -33.14 -3.45 -7.03
C VAL A 193 -32.20 -4.37 -6.26
N PRO A 194 -32.15 -4.31 -4.91
CA PRO A 194 -31.36 -5.28 -4.18
C PRO A 194 -31.93 -6.67 -4.50
N HIS A 195 -31.09 -7.55 -5.07
CA HIS A 195 -31.44 -8.96 -5.24
C HIS A 195 -31.47 -9.60 -3.84
N LEU A 196 -32.55 -9.36 -3.10
CA LEU A 196 -32.87 -9.99 -1.82
C LEU A 196 -33.39 -11.42 -2.00
N GLU A 197 -33.31 -11.98 -3.20
CA GLU A 197 -33.79 -13.34 -3.52
C GLU A 197 -32.86 -14.46 -3.02
N TYR A 198 -31.90 -14.19 -2.13
CA TYR A 198 -31.27 -15.26 -1.38
C TYR A 198 -32.12 -15.60 -0.16
N VAL A 199 -33.18 -16.39 -0.38
CA VAL A 199 -33.87 -17.08 0.71
C VAL A 199 -32.94 -18.20 1.16
N MET A 200 -32.35 -18.07 2.36
CA MET A 200 -31.72 -19.20 3.03
C MET A 200 -32.79 -20.27 3.22
N THR A 201 -32.79 -21.31 2.39
CA THR A 201 -33.56 -22.52 2.67
C THR A 201 -32.95 -23.15 3.92
N PRO A 202 -33.72 -23.34 5.00
CA PRO A 202 -33.20 -24.02 6.17
C PRO A 202 -32.74 -25.41 5.74
N THR A 203 -31.50 -25.76 6.05
CA THR A 203 -31.00 -27.13 5.92
C THR A 203 -31.92 -28.03 6.72
N SER A 204 -32.73 -28.82 6.02
CA SER A 204 -33.57 -29.85 6.64
C SER A 204 -32.70 -30.70 7.55
N GLU A 205 -33.08 -30.82 8.82
CA GLU A 205 -32.44 -31.73 9.76
C GLU A 205 -32.39 -33.13 9.13
N SER A 206 -31.18 -33.58 8.79
CA SER A 206 -30.95 -34.99 8.50
C SER A 206 -31.09 -35.74 9.81
N THR A 207 -32.29 -36.25 10.06
CA THR A 207 -32.53 -37.26 11.08
C THR A 207 -31.70 -38.49 10.71
N LEU A 208 -30.57 -38.67 11.39
CA LEU A 208 -29.80 -39.90 11.35
C LEU A 208 -30.66 -41.01 11.99
N LEU A 209 -31.00 -42.02 11.19
CA LEU A 209 -31.42 -43.33 11.67
C LEU A 209 -30.18 -44.21 11.89
#